data_AF-A0A957RDU4-F1
#
_entry.id   AF-A0A957RDU4-F1
#
_cell.length_a   1.000
_cell.length_b   1.000
_cell.length_c   1.000
_cell.angle_alpha   90.00
_cell.angle_beta   90.00
_cell.angle_gamma   90.00
#
_symmetry.space_group_name_H-M   'P 1'
#
loop_
_entity.id
_entity.type
_entity.pdbx_description
1 polymer ?
#
loop_
_entity_poly.entity_id
_entity_poly.type
_entity_poly.pdbx_seq_one_letter_code
_entity_poly.pdbx_strand_id
1 'polypeptide(L)'
;MTRAPVVDQRYRLRPEDLGGRSLTATVSNVTLQGLEQMQPVLHFTRIDKRLPLDDEQCDAMARSTGQAILEAWIGRRITLTPEAGGDGPTIRITAPDAAATESAGLPAVRAEARWSWRQPLLLILLLALAYFAVYLLDNGAQLWLDIQQLLTAIE
;
A
#
# COMPACT_ATOMS: atom_id res chain seq x y z
N MET A 1 18.14 2.91 27.95
CA MET A 1 17.09 3.95 27.93
C MET A 1 17.05 4.57 26.54
N THR A 2 16.08 4.13 25.74
CA THR A 2 15.98 4.40 24.29
C THR A 2 15.54 5.85 24.08
N ARG A 3 16.43 6.69 23.51
CA ARG A 3 16.16 8.12 23.19
C ARG A 3 15.11 8.33 22.08
N ALA A 4 14.56 7.26 21.51
CA ALA A 4 13.68 7.29 20.35
C ALA A 4 12.33 8.05 20.53
N PRO A 5 11.57 7.92 21.64
CA PRO A 5 10.20 8.47 21.67
C PRO A 5 10.17 9.99 21.77
N VAL A 6 11.19 10.62 22.38
CA VAL A 6 11.26 12.08 22.55
C VAL A 6 11.61 12.79 21.24
N VAL A 7 12.46 12.18 20.41
CA VAL A 7 12.82 12.73 19.09
C VAL A 7 11.61 12.66 18.16
N ASP A 8 10.88 11.54 18.16
CA ASP A 8 9.67 11.40 17.34
C ASP A 8 8.57 12.39 17.72
N GLN A 9 8.44 12.76 18.99
CA GLN A 9 7.49 13.78 19.44
C GLN A 9 7.75 15.18 18.87
N ARG A 10 9.02 15.55 18.72
CA ARG A 10 9.40 16.93 18.38
C ARG A 10 9.44 17.18 16.87
N TYR A 11 9.78 16.17 16.08
CA TYR A 11 10.03 16.32 14.65
C TYR A 11 8.93 15.77 13.73
N ARG A 12 8.01 14.94 14.24
CA ARG A 12 6.87 14.43 13.45
C ARG A 12 5.65 15.31 13.63
N LEU A 13 4.92 15.50 12.53
CA LEU A 13 3.64 16.19 12.54
C LEU A 13 2.60 15.32 13.26
N ARG A 14 1.91 15.90 14.22
CA ARG A 14 0.86 15.25 15.00
C ARG A 14 -0.48 15.93 14.80
N PRO A 15 -1.61 15.24 15.06
CA PRO A 15 -2.92 15.85 15.02
C PRO A 15 -3.05 17.07 15.94
N GLU A 16 -2.37 17.07 17.09
CA GLU A 16 -2.35 18.20 18.01
C GLU A 16 -1.71 19.45 17.40
N ASP A 17 -0.75 19.28 16.48
CA ASP A 17 -0.09 20.40 15.79
C ASP A 17 -1.01 21.10 14.81
N LEU A 18 -2.07 20.41 14.35
CA LEU A 18 -3.10 21.00 13.49
C LEU A 18 -4.14 21.80 14.29
N GLY A 19 -4.07 21.78 15.63
CA GLY A 19 -4.98 22.53 16.49
C GLY A 19 -6.46 22.14 16.31
N GLY A 20 -6.73 20.89 15.91
CA GLY A 20 -8.08 20.39 15.63
C GLY A 20 -8.71 20.96 14.34
N ARG A 21 -7.94 21.60 13.46
CA ARG A 21 -8.44 22.19 12.21
C ARG A 21 -7.77 21.56 11.00
N SER A 22 -8.49 21.55 9.88
CA SER A 22 -7.91 21.16 8.60
C SER A 22 -6.89 22.21 8.15
N LEU A 23 -5.72 21.75 7.71
CA LEU A 23 -4.63 22.58 7.22
C LEU A 23 -4.28 22.18 5.79
N THR A 24 -4.33 23.14 4.87
CA THR A 24 -3.89 22.91 3.50
C THR A 24 -2.39 23.20 3.38
N ALA A 25 -1.62 22.16 3.03
CA ALA A 25 -0.17 22.21 2.92
C ALA A 25 0.27 21.87 1.49
N THR A 26 1.44 22.37 1.08
CA THR A 26 2.07 22.00 -0.20
C THR A 26 3.27 21.12 0.08
N VAL A 27 3.33 19.94 -0.53
CA VAL A 27 4.45 19.01 -0.40
C VAL A 27 5.68 19.65 -1.03
N SER A 28 6.75 19.84 -0.25
CA SER A 28 8.03 20.40 -0.73
C SER A 28 9.02 19.32 -1.13
N ASN A 29 8.96 18.17 -0.46
CA ASN A 29 9.84 17.03 -0.73
C ASN A 29 9.21 15.72 -0.21
N VAL A 30 9.63 14.60 -0.78
CA VAL A 30 9.28 13.25 -0.30
C VAL A 30 10.56 12.46 -0.12
N THR A 31 10.76 11.87 1.05
CA THR A 31 11.93 11.05 1.37
C THR A 31 11.52 9.68 1.88
N LEU A 32 12.31 8.64 1.63
CA LEU A 32 12.08 7.32 2.24
C LEU A 32 12.85 7.21 3.56
N GLN A 33 12.21 6.67 4.60
CA GLN A 33 12.84 6.42 5.90
C GLN A 33 12.47 5.04 6.42
N GLY A 34 13.42 4.37 7.08
CA GLY A 34 13.26 3.02 7.63
C GLY A 34 14.45 2.14 7.26
N LEU A 35 14.77 1.17 8.12
CA LEU A 35 15.86 0.20 7.86
C LEU A 35 15.32 -1.10 7.27
N GLU A 36 14.19 -1.58 7.79
CA GLU A 36 13.56 -2.83 7.36
C GLU A 36 12.43 -2.60 6.34
N GLN A 37 11.63 -1.55 6.55
CA GLN A 37 10.55 -1.16 5.66
C GLN A 37 10.67 0.33 5.35
N MET A 38 10.89 0.66 4.08
CA MET A 38 11.02 2.03 3.61
C MET A 38 9.64 2.69 3.57
N GLN A 39 9.42 3.66 4.45
CA GLN A 39 8.19 4.44 4.53
C GLN A 39 8.40 5.83 3.90
N PRO A 40 7.48 6.30 3.05
CA PRO A 40 7.50 7.66 2.55
C PRO A 40 7.28 8.67 3.68
N VAL A 41 8.02 9.77 3.64
CA VAL A 41 7.92 10.87 4.59
C VAL A 41 7.75 12.16 3.81
N LEU A 42 6.61 12.82 4.03
CA LEU A 42 6.30 14.11 3.42
C LEU A 42 6.94 15.25 4.20
N HIS A 43 7.56 16.15 3.44
CA HIS A 43 7.99 17.46 3.91
C HIS A 43 7.08 18.49 3.27
N PHE A 44 6.76 19.54 4.02
CA PHE A 44 5.82 20.56 3.57
C PHE A 44 6.48 21.92 3.47
N THR A 45 5.90 22.77 2.64
CA THR A 45 6.27 24.18 2.56
C THR A 45 5.68 24.91 3.77
N ARG A 46 6.52 25.61 4.56
CA ARG A 46 6.13 26.40 5.76
C ARG A 46 5.63 25.60 6.96
N ILE A 47 5.83 24.28 6.97
CA ILE A 47 5.62 23.45 8.16
C ILE A 47 6.93 22.70 8.41
N ASP A 48 7.55 22.94 9.56
CA ASP A 48 8.87 22.38 9.88
C ASP A 48 8.81 20.89 10.26
N LYS A 49 7.60 20.40 10.56
CA LYS A 49 7.34 19.02 10.93
C LYS A 49 7.05 18.16 9.71
N ARG A 50 7.57 16.94 9.73
CA ARG A 50 7.42 15.96 8.64
C ARG A 50 6.34 14.92 8.98
N LEU A 51 5.64 14.42 7.96
CA LEU A 51 4.61 13.41 8.13
C LEU A 51 5.06 12.09 7.49
N PRO A 52 5.46 11.08 8.30
CA PRO A 52 5.60 9.73 7.78
C PRO A 52 4.23 9.20 7.38
N LEU A 53 4.17 8.53 6.24
CA LEU A 53 2.94 7.96 5.70
C LEU A 53 2.85 6.48 6.04
N ASP A 54 1.67 6.07 6.49
CA ASP A 54 1.26 4.66 6.48
C ASP A 54 0.71 4.26 5.09
N ASP A 55 0.36 2.98 4.95
CA ASP A 55 -0.13 2.43 3.68
C ASP A 55 -1.45 3.07 3.24
N GLU A 56 -2.35 3.38 4.18
CA GLU A 56 -3.66 4.00 3.88
C GLU A 56 -3.48 5.44 3.37
N GLN A 57 -2.56 6.18 3.99
CA GLN A 57 -2.19 7.53 3.60
C GLN A 57 -1.44 7.54 2.26
N CYS A 58 -0.60 6.54 1.97
CA CYS A 58 0.02 6.37 0.66
C CYS A 58 -1.04 6.17 -0.44
N ASP A 59 -2.05 5.34 -0.19
CA ASP A 59 -3.17 5.14 -1.11
C ASP A 59 -4.01 6.41 -1.29
N ALA A 60 -4.25 7.15 -0.20
CA ALA A 60 -4.93 8.46 -0.27
C ALA A 60 -4.12 9.48 -1.10
N MET A 61 -2.79 9.49 -0.97
CA MET A 61 -1.91 10.32 -1.78
C MET A 61 -1.94 9.91 -3.25
N ALA A 62 -1.85 8.61 -3.55
CA ALA A 62 -1.91 8.11 -4.92
C ALA A 62 -3.24 8.45 -5.60
N ARG A 63 -4.36 8.31 -4.87
CA ARG A 63 -5.70 8.67 -5.35
C ARG A 63 -5.87 10.18 -5.55
N SER A 64 -5.41 11.00 -4.60
CA SER A 64 -5.56 12.45 -4.67
C SER A 64 -4.70 13.10 -5.75
N THR A 65 -3.52 12.52 -6.03
CA THR A 65 -2.61 13.01 -7.07
C THR A 65 -2.81 12.32 -8.43
N GLY A 66 -3.55 11.21 -8.47
CA GLY A 66 -3.71 10.36 -9.65
C GLY A 66 -2.44 9.59 -10.04
N GLN A 67 -1.40 9.62 -9.22
CA GLN A 67 -0.11 9.00 -9.52
C GLN A 67 0.44 8.27 -8.29
N ALA A 68 0.89 7.04 -8.46
CA ALA A 68 1.51 6.25 -7.39
C ALA A 68 3.01 6.57 -7.20
N ILE A 69 3.56 7.49 -7.98
CA ILE A 69 4.98 7.84 -8.00
C ILE A 69 5.23 8.98 -6.99
N LEU A 70 6.17 8.77 -6.06
CA LEU A 70 6.43 9.69 -4.95
C LEU A 70 6.89 11.09 -5.41
N GLU A 71 7.73 11.15 -6.45
CA GLU A 71 8.25 12.40 -7.00
C GLU A 71 7.14 13.28 -7.56
N ALA A 72 6.06 12.68 -8.08
CA ALA A 72 4.92 13.41 -8.61
C ALA A 72 4.06 14.09 -7.54
N TRP A 73 4.26 13.72 -6.27
CA TRP A 73 3.59 14.33 -5.14
C TRP A 73 4.24 15.66 -4.75
N ILE A 74 5.50 15.90 -5.15
CA ILE A 74 6.20 17.15 -4.88
C ILE A 74 5.50 18.31 -5.61
N GLY A 75 5.28 19.41 -4.90
CA GLY A 75 4.54 20.58 -5.38
C GLY A 75 3.02 20.43 -5.31
N ARG A 76 2.49 19.26 -4.93
CA ARG A 76 1.04 19.05 -4.78
C ARG A 76 0.54 19.66 -3.49
N ARG A 77 -0.65 20.25 -3.58
CA ARG A 77 -1.38 20.79 -2.44
C ARG A 77 -2.30 19.69 -1.90
N ILE A 78 -2.27 19.46 -0.60
CA ILE A 78 -3.09 18.48 0.10
C ILE A 78 -3.69 19.11 1.35
N THR A 79 -4.84 18.59 1.79
CA THR A 79 -5.46 19.00 3.05
C THR A 79 -5.21 17.93 4.10
N LEU A 80 -4.67 18.35 5.24
CA LEU A 80 -4.39 17.54 6.41
C LEU A 80 -5.51 17.79 7.41
N THR A 81 -6.30 16.77 7.74
CA THR A 81 -7.40 16.86 8.70
C THR A 81 -7.09 15.97 9.90
N PRO A 82 -7.13 16.48 11.13
CA PRO A 82 -7.02 15.64 12.31
C PRO A 82 -8.27 14.77 12.44
N GLU A 83 -8.09 13.46 12.58
CA GLU A 83 -9.18 12.49 12.75
C GLU A 83 -8.98 11.68 14.04
N ALA A 84 -10.08 11.49 14.77
CA ALA A 84 -10.08 10.62 15.95
C ALA A 84 -10.37 9.19 15.47
N GLY A 85 -9.32 8.46 15.12
CA GLY A 85 -9.41 7.05 14.77
C GLY A 85 -9.57 6.15 16.00
N GLY A 86 -10.06 4.93 15.78
CA GLY A 86 -10.20 3.93 16.86
C GLY A 86 -8.88 3.46 17.47
N ASP A 87 -7.75 3.67 16.78
CA ASP A 87 -6.39 3.32 17.22
C ASP A 87 -5.59 4.55 17.73
N GLY A 88 -6.27 5.69 17.90
CA GLY A 88 -5.67 6.94 18.33
C GLY A 88 -5.83 8.07 17.31
N PRO A 89 -5.35 9.28 17.67
CA PRO A 89 -5.47 10.44 16.80
C PRO A 89 -4.54 10.29 15.59
N THR A 90 -5.09 10.37 14.38
CA THR A 90 -4.37 10.24 13.10
C THR A 90 -4.61 11.48 12.23
N ILE A 91 -3.79 11.65 11.19
CA ILE A 91 -3.96 12.75 10.22
C ILE A 91 -4.49 12.14 8.92
N ARG A 92 -5.71 12.49 8.53
CA ARG A 92 -6.27 12.13 7.23
C ARG A 92 -5.76 13.09 6.16
N ILE A 93 -5.40 12.54 5.01
CA ILE A 93 -4.98 13.31 3.84
C ILE A 93 -6.11 13.31 2.81
N THR A 94 -6.55 14.49 2.39
CA THR A 94 -7.56 14.66 1.33
C THR A 94 -7.08 15.63 0.26
N ALA A 95 -7.65 15.51 -0.94
CA ALA A 95 -7.41 16.49 -2.00
C ALA A 95 -8.00 17.86 -1.60
N PRO A 96 -7.37 18.99 -1.97
CA PRO A 96 -7.82 20.32 -1.57
C PRO A 96 -9.24 20.66 -2.04
N ASP A 97 -9.68 20.11 -3.18
CA ASP A 97 -11.05 20.29 -3.70
C ASP A 97 -12.06 19.24 -3.19
N ALA A 98 -11.63 18.20 -2.49
CA ALA A 98 -12.55 17.20 -1.93
C ALA A 98 -13.28 17.71 -0.68
N ALA A 99 -12.72 18.72 -0.01
CA ALA A 99 -13.24 19.26 1.25
C ALA A 99 -14.63 19.93 1.12
N ALA A 100 -15.07 20.28 -0.09
CA ALA A 100 -16.38 20.90 -0.31
C ALA A 100 -17.55 19.90 -0.37
N THR A 101 -17.30 18.58 -0.38
CA THR A 101 -18.36 17.57 -0.60
C THR A 101 -18.56 16.60 0.57
N GLU A 102 -17.68 16.58 1.58
CA GLU A 102 -17.67 15.54 2.63
C GLU A 102 -18.47 15.88 3.92
N SER A 103 -19.55 16.67 3.85
CA SER A 103 -20.58 16.67 4.92
C SER A 103 -21.75 15.73 4.62
N ALA A 104 -21.76 15.06 3.46
CA ALA A 104 -22.67 13.96 3.19
C ALA A 104 -21.94 12.65 3.51
N GLY A 105 -22.35 12.00 4.61
CA GLY A 105 -21.80 10.73 5.05
C GLY A 105 -21.71 9.72 3.92
N LEU A 106 -20.48 9.41 3.52
CA LEU A 106 -20.18 8.22 2.74
C LEU A 106 -19.54 7.22 3.71
N PRO A 107 -20.01 5.96 3.71
CA PRO A 107 -19.43 4.93 4.55
C PRO A 107 -17.96 4.78 4.16
N ALA A 108 -17.08 4.80 5.16
CA ALA A 108 -15.67 4.50 4.99
C ALA A 108 -15.55 3.16 4.25
N VAL A 109 -15.23 3.22 2.96
CA VAL A 109 -14.77 2.05 2.22
C VAL A 109 -13.38 1.77 2.77
N ARG A 110 -13.32 0.98 3.84
CA ARG A 110 -12.11 0.28 4.26
C ARG A 110 -11.65 -0.52 3.06
N ALA A 111 -10.70 0.04 2.32
CA ALA A 111 -9.85 -0.74 1.45
C ALA A 111 -8.96 -1.55 2.39
N GLU A 112 -9.50 -2.65 2.92
CA GLU A 112 -8.68 -3.70 3.47
C GLU A 112 -7.68 -4.05 2.38
N ALA A 113 -6.40 -3.76 2.63
CA ALA A 113 -5.29 -4.29 1.87
C ALA A 113 -5.33 -5.82 2.05
N ARG A 114 -6.25 -6.45 1.29
CA ARG A 114 -6.40 -7.88 1.20
C ARG A 114 -5.15 -8.37 0.52
N TRP A 115 -4.15 -8.71 1.34
CA TRP A 115 -3.11 -9.67 1.03
C TRP A 115 -3.82 -10.87 0.40
N SER A 116 -3.90 -10.85 -0.92
CA SER A 116 -4.76 -11.74 -1.67
C SER A 116 -4.04 -13.07 -1.71
N TRP A 117 -4.48 -14.02 -0.88
CA TRP A 117 -4.05 -15.42 -0.91
C TRP A 117 -4.15 -16.07 -2.31
N ARG A 118 -4.75 -15.39 -3.28
CA ARG A 118 -4.74 -15.77 -4.70
C ARG A 118 -3.36 -15.68 -5.34
N GLN A 119 -2.48 -14.78 -4.90
CA GLN A 119 -1.13 -14.66 -5.46
C GLN A 119 -0.24 -15.89 -5.21
N PRO A 120 -0.13 -16.45 -3.99
CA PRO A 120 0.61 -17.70 -3.81
C PRO A 120 -0.04 -18.87 -4.54
N LEU A 121 -1.37 -18.88 -4.67
CA LEU A 121 -2.10 -19.95 -5.39
C LEU A 121 -1.79 -19.96 -6.89
N LEU A 122 -1.68 -18.77 -7.50
CA LEU A 122 -1.27 -18.59 -8.90
C LEU A 122 0.18 -19.05 -9.11
N LEU A 123 1.08 -18.71 -8.19
CA LEU A 123 2.47 -19.15 -8.24
C LEU A 123 2.58 -20.69 -8.15
N ILE A 124 1.86 -21.30 -7.20
CA ILE A 124 1.83 -22.77 -7.03
C ILE A 124 1.28 -23.45 -8.29
N LEU A 125 0.19 -22.92 -8.86
CA LEU A 125 -0.39 -23.46 -10.10
C LEU A 125 0.61 -23.41 -11.26
N LEU A 126 1.33 -22.29 -11.41
CA LEU A 126 2.32 -22.11 -12.47
C LEU A 126 3.50 -23.06 -12.29
N LEU A 127 3.96 -23.25 -11.04
CA LEU A 127 5.01 -24.22 -10.71
C LEU A 127 4.59 -25.66 -11.04
N ALA A 128 3.36 -26.03 -10.67
CA ALA A 128 2.80 -27.34 -10.95
C ALA A 128 2.67 -27.59 -12.46
N LEU A 129 2.24 -26.58 -13.23
CA LEU A 129 2.13 -26.67 -14.69
C LEU A 129 3.51 -26.85 -15.34
N ALA A 130 4.51 -26.08 -14.90
CA ALA A 130 5.88 -26.21 -15.38
C ALA A 130 6.47 -27.59 -15.08
N TYR A 131 6.28 -28.08 -13.86
CA TYR A 131 6.70 -29.42 -13.46
C TYR A 131 6.02 -30.51 -14.30
N PHE A 132 4.71 -30.39 -14.52
CA PHE A 132 3.95 -31.35 -15.33
C PHE A 132 4.42 -31.38 -16.79
N ALA A 133 4.75 -30.22 -17.37
CA ALA A 133 5.30 -30.14 -18.72
C ALA A 133 6.66 -30.85 -18.85
N VAL A 134 7.56 -30.65 -17.87
CA VAL A 134 8.85 -31.36 -17.82
C VAL A 134 8.63 -32.87 -17.66
N TYR A 135 7.71 -33.26 -16.76
CA TYR A 135 7.38 -34.67 -16.53
C TYR A 135 6.89 -35.38 -17.80
N LEU A 136 6.02 -34.72 -18.58
CA LEU A 136 5.53 -35.25 -19.86
C LEU A 136 6.64 -35.38 -20.91
N LEU A 137 7.61 -34.47 -20.92
CA LEU A 137 8.76 -34.56 -21.84
C LEU A 137 9.66 -35.75 -21.49
N ASP A 138 9.96 -35.94 -20.21
CA ASP A 138 10.84 -37.00 -19.75
C ASP A 138 10.18 -38.39 -19.81
N ASN A 139 8.89 -38.48 -19.47
CA ASN A 139 8.16 -39.75 -19.34
C ASN A 139 7.21 -40.03 -20.51
N GLY A 140 7.18 -39.19 -21.54
CA GLY A 140 6.21 -39.27 -22.63
C GLY A 140 6.26 -40.61 -23.38
N ALA A 141 7.45 -41.17 -23.58
CA ALA A 141 7.61 -42.48 -24.21
C ALA A 141 7.03 -43.62 -23.36
N GLN A 142 7.17 -43.52 -22.03
CA GLN A 142 6.71 -44.55 -21.09
C GLN A 142 5.19 -44.49 -20.89
N LEU A 143 4.63 -43.27 -20.81
CA LEU A 143 3.18 -43.05 -20.80
C LEU A 143 2.50 -43.57 -22.07
N TRP A 144 3.14 -43.40 -23.23
CA TRP A 144 2.61 -43.93 -24.49
C TRP A 144 2.56 -45.47 -24.50
N LEU A 145 3.60 -46.12 -23.96
CA LEU A 145 3.63 -47.58 -23.83
C LEU A 145 2.56 -48.11 -22.87
N ASP A 146 2.35 -47.44 -21.74
CA ASP A 146 1.32 -47.82 -20.77
C ASP A 146 -0.10 -47.66 -21.36
N ILE A 147 -0.33 -46.60 -22.13
CA ILE A 147 -1.60 -46.40 -22.85
C ILE A 147 -1.83 -47.51 -23.89
N GLN A 148 -0.79 -47.88 -24.65
CA GLN A 148 -0.88 -48.98 -25.62
C GLN A 148 -1.21 -50.31 -24.94
N GLN A 149 -0.55 -50.62 -23.81
CA GLN A 149 -0.82 -51.84 -23.05
C GLN A 149 -2.26 -51.89 -22.51
N LEU A 150 -2.78 -50.78 -21.98
CA LEU A 150 -4.16 -50.68 -21.52
C LEU A 150 -5.18 -50.85 -22.64
N LEU A 151 -4.92 -50.28 -23.82
CA LEU A 151 -5.80 -50.44 -24.99
C LEU A 151 -5.83 -51.90 -25.46
N THR A 152 -4.67 -52.57 -25.50
CA THR A 152 -4.60 -53.99 -25.88
C THR A 152 -5.18 -54.95 -24.85
N ALA A 153 -5.36 -54.53 -23.59
CA ALA A 153 -5.93 -55.36 -22.53
C ALA A 153 -7.46 -55.31 -22.47
N ILE A 154 -8.08 -54.39 -23.23
CA ILE A 154 -9.54 -54.22 -23.29
C ILE A 154 -10.16 -54.97 -24.49
N GLU A 155 -9.35 -55.34 -25.49
CA GLU A 155 -9.73 -56.26 -26.59
C GLU A 155 -9.58 -57.73 -26.19
#